data_AF-A0A633DM86-F1
#
_entry.id   AF-A0A633DM86-F1
#
_cell.length_a   1.000
_cell.length_b   1.000
_cell.length_c   1.000
_cell.angle_alpha   90.00
_cell.angle_beta   90.00
_cell.angle_gamma   90.00
#
_symmetry.space_group_name_H-M   'P 1'
#
loop_
_entity.id
_entity.type
_entity.pdbx_description
1 polymer ?
#
loop_
_entity_poly.entity_id
_entity_poly.type
_entity_poly.pdbx_seq_one_letter_code
_entity_poly.pdbx_strand_id
1 'polypeptide(L)'
;MHFVPFMADENGINTPTNEPVEDPDVASAHYFGADSRTNGNMVSSLRSSHFSSWARRNIIPECFAQAILLYAGRKTMLAAPGISLTQQQSPTGNTAGGTLNYAPVVDEAGYNGRRGDGTLAAQGWKTATGATFTPQRNPDGNGGYILNIARTENQVWKIEQPISVPIDLLKYGGRLSCKFRLKGTITANQFAFGFYLGVRRPELPAGVTIGGPADFANVAAFFVQTGATNILLMQHGKDNTRLGDFGAFDNGWHTLEFIYQGGNSVRITPVIDGTKGTPFDLQNTPADTINGITSAQTYEMDIENFSIQIYRDDGSIMLSNDDVSSYVYFPVGYNGGKVVIPDAPITAGKTVKIVANNAGRISVEPASDNVLVNGRPSTTTTDTSLTLVQTGSDGKTWVTA
;
A
#
# COMPACT_ATOMS: atom_id res chain seq x y z
N MET A 1 -15.64 -17.90 -3.67
CA MET A 1 -16.32 -17.66 -4.96
C MET A 1 -17.15 -16.40 -4.78
N HIS A 2 -16.89 -15.35 -5.57
CA HIS A 2 -17.61 -14.08 -5.47
C HIS A 2 -18.40 -13.86 -6.76
N PHE A 3 -19.69 -13.57 -6.62
CA PHE A 3 -20.52 -13.17 -7.74
C PHE A 3 -20.28 -11.70 -8.04
N VAL A 4 -19.98 -11.39 -9.30
CA VAL A 4 -19.81 -10.02 -9.78
C VAL A 4 -21.02 -9.73 -10.67
N PRO A 5 -21.93 -8.83 -10.26
CA PRO A 5 -23.07 -8.48 -11.07
C PRO A 5 -22.65 -7.61 -12.24
N PHE A 6 -23.09 -7.96 -13.45
CA PHE A 6 -22.86 -7.18 -14.67
C PHE A 6 -24.16 -6.75 -15.34
N MET A 7 -25.32 -6.99 -14.73
CA MET A 7 -26.59 -6.85 -15.44
C MET A 7 -27.06 -5.41 -15.56
N ALA A 8 -26.70 -4.53 -14.61
CA ALA A 8 -27.03 -3.12 -14.62
C ALA A 8 -25.90 -2.25 -14.05
N ASP A 9 -25.82 -1.01 -14.51
CA ASP A 9 -24.90 0.02 -14.01
C ASP A 9 -25.37 0.62 -12.66
N GLU A 10 -24.58 1.54 -12.11
CA GLU A 10 -24.87 2.22 -10.83
C GLU A 10 -26.17 3.03 -10.84
N ASN A 11 -26.74 3.27 -12.03
CA ASN A 11 -27.99 4.01 -12.24
C ASN A 11 -29.17 3.07 -12.61
N GLY A 12 -28.95 1.75 -12.61
CA GLY A 12 -29.97 0.75 -12.92
C GLY A 12 -30.22 0.53 -14.42
N ILE A 13 -29.34 1.02 -15.30
CA ILE A 13 -29.42 0.80 -16.76
C ILE A 13 -28.75 -0.52 -17.10
N ASN A 14 -29.40 -1.35 -17.92
CA ASN A 14 -28.87 -2.65 -18.31
C ASN A 14 -27.53 -2.53 -19.07
N THR A 15 -26.61 -3.44 -18.81
CA THR A 15 -25.33 -3.48 -19.52
C THR A 15 -25.54 -3.80 -21.00
N PRO A 16 -25.03 -2.95 -21.92
CA PRO A 16 -25.32 -3.08 -23.34
C PRO A 16 -24.84 -4.41 -23.95
N THR A 17 -25.71 -5.05 -24.72
CA THR A 17 -25.45 -6.29 -25.46
C THR A 17 -25.10 -6.01 -26.93
N ASN A 18 -24.86 -7.06 -27.72
CA ASN A 18 -24.70 -6.92 -29.17
C ASN A 18 -26.02 -6.66 -29.93
N GLU A 19 -27.13 -6.38 -29.24
CA GLU A 19 -28.33 -5.83 -29.89
C GLU A 19 -27.96 -4.51 -30.59
N PRO A 20 -28.30 -4.32 -31.88
CA PRO A 20 -27.90 -3.13 -32.64
C PRO A 20 -28.26 -1.78 -31.98
N VAL A 21 -29.41 -1.73 -31.29
CA VAL A 21 -29.89 -0.54 -30.58
C VAL A 21 -29.02 -0.23 -29.35
N GLU A 22 -28.41 -1.24 -28.74
CA GLU A 22 -27.57 -1.13 -27.55
C GLU A 22 -26.08 -0.95 -27.88
N ASP A 23 -25.64 -1.30 -29.09
CA ASP A 23 -24.26 -1.15 -29.57
C ASP A 23 -24.18 -0.52 -30.99
N PRO A 24 -24.59 0.75 -31.14
CA PRO A 24 -24.63 1.43 -32.42
C PRO A 24 -23.24 1.84 -32.92
N ASP A 25 -23.15 2.14 -34.21
CA ASP A 25 -21.95 2.72 -34.79
C ASP A 25 -21.77 4.19 -34.33
N VAL A 26 -20.56 4.51 -33.88
CA VAL A 26 -20.14 5.86 -33.49
C VAL A 26 -18.94 6.26 -34.34
N ALA A 27 -19.24 6.70 -35.57
CA ALA A 27 -18.23 7.02 -36.58
C ALA A 27 -17.22 8.09 -36.10
N SER A 28 -17.66 9.07 -35.30
CA SER A 28 -16.79 10.10 -34.72
C SER A 28 -15.75 9.55 -33.74
N ALA A 29 -16.02 8.39 -33.14
CA ALA A 29 -15.10 7.68 -32.26
C ALA A 29 -14.33 6.56 -32.99
N HIS A 30 -14.45 6.49 -34.32
CA HIS A 30 -13.96 5.36 -35.14
C HIS A 30 -14.40 4.00 -34.58
N TYR A 31 -15.60 3.95 -34.01
CA TYR A 31 -16.17 2.75 -33.42
C TYR A 31 -17.33 2.25 -34.29
N PHE A 32 -17.18 1.06 -34.84
CA PHE A 32 -18.26 0.35 -35.52
C PHE A 32 -18.71 -0.79 -34.60
N GLY A 33 -19.91 -0.61 -34.06
CA GLY A 33 -20.52 -1.49 -33.06
C GLY A 33 -21.14 -2.72 -33.71
N ALA A 34 -21.98 -3.41 -32.97
CA ALA A 34 -22.69 -4.58 -33.46
C ALA A 34 -23.70 -4.23 -34.58
N ASP A 35 -24.18 -2.98 -34.67
CA ASP A 35 -25.10 -2.53 -35.72
C ASP A 35 -24.54 -2.75 -37.14
N SER A 36 -23.24 -2.50 -37.32
CA SER A 36 -22.52 -2.76 -38.58
C SER A 36 -22.44 -4.24 -39.00
N ARG A 37 -22.82 -5.18 -38.13
CA ARG A 37 -22.70 -6.62 -38.40
C ARG A 37 -23.93 -7.22 -39.06
N THR A 38 -23.69 -8.08 -40.03
CA THR A 38 -24.71 -8.84 -40.77
C THR A 38 -24.65 -10.32 -40.41
N ASN A 39 -25.60 -11.11 -40.92
CA ASN A 39 -25.60 -12.56 -40.71
C ASN A 39 -24.32 -13.26 -41.18
N GLY A 40 -23.55 -12.65 -42.11
CA GLY A 40 -22.30 -13.22 -42.61
C GLY A 40 -21.11 -13.05 -41.67
N ASN A 41 -21.19 -12.18 -40.65
CA ASN A 41 -20.03 -11.84 -39.78
C ASN A 41 -20.39 -11.63 -38.29
N MET A 42 -21.61 -11.98 -37.88
CA MET A 42 -22.03 -12.02 -36.48
C MET A 42 -21.70 -13.37 -35.82
N VAL A 43 -21.56 -13.36 -34.48
CA VAL A 43 -21.20 -14.56 -33.70
C VAL A 43 -22.42 -15.45 -33.43
N SER A 44 -23.60 -14.85 -33.25
CA SER A 44 -24.85 -15.55 -32.96
C SER A 44 -26.03 -14.75 -33.49
N SER A 45 -27.10 -15.43 -33.90
CA SER A 45 -28.37 -14.81 -34.29
C SER A 45 -29.14 -14.23 -33.10
N LEU A 46 -28.93 -14.76 -31.89
CA LEU A 46 -29.45 -14.17 -30.66
C LEU A 46 -28.48 -13.07 -30.18
N ARG A 47 -28.70 -11.84 -30.66
CA ARG A 47 -27.77 -10.72 -30.49
C ARG A 47 -27.58 -10.33 -29.02
N SER A 48 -28.64 -10.33 -28.22
CA SER A 48 -28.62 -10.11 -26.77
C SER A 48 -27.86 -11.15 -25.93
N SER A 49 -27.47 -12.30 -26.49
CA SER A 49 -26.77 -13.35 -25.73
C SER A 49 -25.33 -13.00 -25.33
N HIS A 50 -24.78 -11.92 -25.87
CA HIS A 50 -23.39 -11.50 -25.64
C HIS A 50 -23.33 -10.00 -25.35
N PHE A 51 -22.52 -9.63 -24.35
CA PHE A 51 -22.20 -8.22 -24.10
C PHE A 51 -21.50 -7.56 -25.30
N SER A 52 -21.82 -6.28 -25.53
CA SER A 52 -21.22 -5.43 -26.55
C SER A 52 -19.71 -5.26 -26.38
N SER A 53 -19.03 -4.84 -27.45
CA SER A 53 -17.61 -4.49 -27.35
C SER A 53 -17.39 -3.25 -26.48
N TRP A 54 -18.36 -2.32 -26.47
CA TRP A 54 -18.35 -1.15 -25.59
C TRP A 54 -18.42 -1.54 -24.11
N ALA A 55 -19.37 -2.39 -23.72
CA ALA A 55 -19.52 -2.87 -22.35
C ALA A 55 -18.26 -3.63 -21.85
N ARG A 56 -17.64 -4.43 -22.72
CA ARG A 56 -16.40 -5.18 -22.42
C ARG A 56 -15.18 -4.29 -22.23
N ARG A 57 -15.19 -3.06 -22.75
CA ARG A 57 -14.10 -2.07 -22.55
C ARG A 57 -14.35 -1.14 -21.38
N ASN A 58 -15.54 -1.16 -20.79
CA ASN A 58 -15.97 -0.20 -19.78
C ASN A 58 -16.52 -0.92 -18.52
N ILE A 59 -17.84 -1.03 -18.39
CA ILE A 59 -18.47 -1.48 -17.14
C ILE A 59 -18.06 -2.89 -16.69
N ILE A 60 -17.83 -3.83 -17.62
CA ILE A 60 -17.44 -5.21 -17.26
C ILE A 60 -16.07 -5.24 -16.56
N PRO A 61 -14.98 -4.71 -17.17
CA PRO A 61 -13.70 -4.64 -16.49
C PRO A 61 -13.72 -3.75 -15.24
N GLU A 62 -14.53 -2.69 -15.19
CA GLU A 62 -14.69 -1.86 -13.98
C GLU A 62 -15.31 -2.64 -12.82
N CYS A 63 -16.41 -3.35 -13.04
CA CYS A 63 -17.04 -4.20 -12.02
C CYS A 63 -16.09 -5.32 -11.55
N PHE A 64 -15.35 -5.94 -12.48
CA PHE A 64 -14.32 -6.92 -12.11
C PHE A 64 -13.19 -6.29 -11.31
N ALA A 65 -12.67 -5.13 -11.70
CA ALA A 65 -11.62 -4.44 -10.98
C ALA A 65 -12.07 -4.05 -9.58
N GLN A 66 -13.29 -3.51 -9.43
CA GLN A 66 -13.88 -3.20 -8.14
C GLN A 66 -14.06 -4.46 -7.27
N ALA A 67 -14.60 -5.55 -7.83
CA ALA A 67 -14.76 -6.80 -7.11
C ALA A 67 -13.41 -7.42 -6.72
N ILE A 68 -12.41 -7.35 -7.60
CA ILE A 68 -11.04 -7.78 -7.31
C ILE A 68 -10.49 -6.94 -6.17
N LEU A 69 -10.56 -5.61 -6.23
CA LEU A 69 -10.10 -4.74 -5.14
C LEU A 69 -10.86 -5.01 -3.82
N LEU A 70 -12.17 -5.28 -3.91
CA LEU A 70 -13.04 -5.51 -2.75
C LEU A 70 -12.86 -6.89 -2.13
N TYR A 71 -12.60 -7.94 -2.90
CA TYR A 71 -12.60 -9.33 -2.45
C TYR A 71 -11.23 -10.02 -2.54
N ALA A 72 -10.41 -9.68 -3.53
CA ALA A 72 -9.05 -10.19 -3.67
C ALA A 72 -7.98 -9.18 -3.16
N GLY A 73 -8.26 -7.88 -3.25
CA GLY A 73 -7.49 -6.78 -2.67
C GLY A 73 -7.75 -6.59 -1.17
N ARG A 74 -8.81 -7.22 -0.63
CA ARG A 74 -8.97 -7.53 0.81
C ARG A 74 -8.23 -8.79 1.23
N LYS A 75 -7.10 -9.16 0.59
CA LYS A 75 -6.15 -10.06 1.26
C LYS A 75 -5.31 -9.31 2.29
N THR A 76 -6.00 -8.72 3.25
CA THR A 76 -5.52 -8.63 4.63
C THR A 76 -6.74 -8.74 5.56
N MET A 77 -6.60 -9.52 6.64
CA MET A 77 -7.36 -9.40 7.90
C MET A 77 -8.74 -10.08 8.04
N LEU A 78 -8.78 -11.19 8.79
CA LEU A 78 -9.55 -11.24 10.05
C LEU A 78 -8.91 -12.27 11.00
N ALA A 79 -8.63 -11.86 12.24
CA ALA A 79 -8.12 -12.73 13.28
C ALA A 79 -9.04 -13.95 13.52
N ALA A 80 -8.50 -15.15 13.36
CA ALA A 80 -8.92 -16.29 14.17
C ALA A 80 -8.01 -16.34 15.40
N PRO A 81 -8.53 -16.59 16.60
CA PRO A 81 -7.72 -16.65 17.81
C PRO A 81 -6.75 -17.84 17.72
N GLY A 82 -5.46 -17.55 17.85
CA GLY A 82 -4.39 -18.46 18.25
C GLY A 82 -4.25 -19.78 17.51
N ILE A 83 -3.36 -19.84 16.51
CA ILE A 83 -2.44 -20.98 16.34
C ILE A 83 -1.11 -20.42 15.80
N SER A 84 -0.04 -20.60 16.57
CA SER A 84 1.34 -20.43 16.09
C SER A 84 1.57 -21.36 14.91
N LEU A 85 1.85 -20.82 13.73
CA LEU A 85 2.39 -21.60 12.62
C LEU A 85 3.87 -21.29 12.50
N THR A 86 4.67 -22.24 12.96
CA THR A 86 6.01 -22.46 12.44
C THR A 86 5.91 -22.97 11.00
N GLN A 87 6.98 -22.76 10.23
CA GLN A 87 7.26 -23.22 8.86
C GLN A 87 6.83 -22.31 7.70
N GLN A 88 7.86 -21.66 7.13
CA GLN A 88 8.22 -21.71 5.71
C GLN A 88 7.20 -22.43 4.81
N GLN A 89 6.37 -21.66 4.10
CA GLN A 89 5.67 -22.13 2.91
C GLN A 89 5.88 -21.14 1.78
N SER A 90 6.72 -21.56 0.82
CA SER A 90 6.75 -21.03 -0.54
C SER A 90 5.35 -21.09 -1.15
N PRO A 91 4.95 -20.14 -2.01
CA PRO A 91 3.61 -20.18 -2.62
C PRO A 91 3.47 -21.40 -3.51
N THR A 92 2.41 -22.18 -3.30
CA THR A 92 1.98 -23.26 -4.21
C THR A 92 1.65 -22.66 -5.57
N GLY A 93 2.49 -22.97 -6.57
CA GLY A 93 2.27 -22.60 -7.96
C GLY A 93 1.00 -23.27 -8.50
N ASN A 94 0.14 -22.48 -9.16
CA ASN A 94 -0.87 -23.03 -10.05
C ASN A 94 -0.18 -23.39 -11.38
N THR A 95 -0.03 -24.68 -11.65
CA THR A 95 0.58 -25.21 -12.87
C THR A 95 -0.36 -25.10 -14.06
N ALA A 96 -0.05 -24.20 -15.00
CA ALA A 96 -0.32 -24.36 -16.43
C ALA A 96 0.52 -23.32 -17.22
N GLY A 97 1.75 -23.68 -17.62
CA GLY A 97 2.55 -22.98 -18.64
C GLY A 97 2.82 -21.48 -18.44
N GLY A 98 2.57 -20.93 -17.25
CA GLY A 98 2.59 -19.50 -16.97
C GLY A 98 3.81 -19.04 -16.19
N THR A 99 4.09 -17.74 -16.26
CA THR A 99 5.08 -17.06 -15.42
C THR A 99 4.63 -17.10 -13.95
N LEU A 100 5.51 -17.51 -13.04
CA LEU A 100 5.26 -17.44 -11.59
C LEU A 100 5.50 -16.02 -11.07
N ASN A 101 4.60 -15.54 -10.22
CA ASN A 101 4.65 -14.18 -9.68
C ASN A 101 5.04 -14.20 -8.20
N TYR A 102 5.98 -13.33 -7.84
CA TYR A 102 6.50 -13.18 -6.49
C TYR A 102 6.46 -11.71 -6.07
N ALA A 103 6.20 -11.47 -4.80
CA ALA A 103 6.32 -10.17 -4.16
C ALA A 103 6.60 -10.37 -2.66
N PRO A 104 7.33 -9.45 -2.01
CA PRO A 104 7.44 -9.44 -0.56
C PRO A 104 6.06 -9.19 0.07
N VAL A 105 5.87 -9.68 1.29
CA VAL A 105 4.60 -9.57 2.00
C VAL A 105 4.53 -8.21 2.71
N VAL A 106 3.48 -7.45 2.39
CA VAL A 106 3.21 -6.13 2.98
C VAL A 106 1.77 -6.09 3.47
N ASP A 107 1.59 -5.67 4.71
CA ASP A 107 0.27 -5.34 5.24
C ASP A 107 0.07 -3.84 5.25
N GLU A 108 -1.10 -3.38 4.80
CA GLU A 108 -1.48 -1.96 4.86
C GLU A 108 -2.74 -1.78 5.70
N ALA A 109 -2.68 -0.85 6.67
CA ALA A 109 -3.81 -0.44 7.48
C ALA A 109 -3.91 1.09 7.48
N GLY A 110 -5.11 1.66 7.53
CA GLY A 110 -5.23 3.11 7.41
C GLY A 110 -6.58 3.59 6.92
N TYR A 111 -6.71 4.91 6.91
CA TYR A 111 -7.67 5.60 6.09
C TYR A 111 -7.02 5.92 4.73
N ASN A 112 -7.71 5.61 3.64
CA ASN A 112 -7.32 6.05 2.31
C ASN A 112 -8.60 6.45 1.56
N GLY A 113 -8.70 7.71 1.18
CA GLY A 113 -9.87 8.24 0.50
C GLY A 113 -10.14 7.61 -0.88
N ARG A 114 -9.19 6.88 -1.44
CA ARG A 114 -9.39 6.08 -2.67
C ARG A 114 -10.06 4.73 -2.43
N ARG A 115 -10.34 4.37 -1.17
CA ARG A 115 -10.96 3.10 -0.81
C ARG A 115 -12.45 3.26 -0.50
N GLY A 116 -13.27 2.47 -1.19
CA GLY A 116 -14.70 2.38 -0.93
C GLY A 116 -15.42 3.72 -1.05
N ASP A 117 -16.37 3.96 -0.16
CA ASP A 117 -17.18 5.19 -0.09
C ASP A 117 -16.51 6.34 0.70
N GLY A 118 -15.23 6.17 1.06
CA GLY A 118 -14.49 7.17 1.83
C GLY A 118 -14.89 7.26 3.31
N THR A 119 -15.79 6.42 3.81
CA THR A 119 -16.15 6.39 5.24
C THR A 119 -15.15 5.61 6.07
N LEU A 120 -14.92 6.05 7.31
CA LEU A 120 -14.09 5.33 8.29
C LEU A 120 -14.65 3.91 8.56
N ALA A 121 -15.97 3.77 8.68
CA ALA A 121 -16.61 2.49 8.97
C ALA A 121 -16.41 1.44 7.86
N ALA A 122 -16.55 1.83 6.59
CA ALA A 122 -16.31 0.91 5.46
C ALA A 122 -14.84 0.45 5.37
N GLN A 123 -13.93 1.23 5.95
CA GLN A 123 -12.49 0.95 6.01
C GLN A 123 -12.06 0.27 7.32
N GLY A 124 -13.01 -0.16 8.17
CA GLY A 124 -12.73 -1.00 9.35
C GLY A 124 -12.35 -0.25 10.62
N TRP A 125 -12.48 1.08 10.63
CA TRP A 125 -12.31 1.89 11.84
C TRP A 125 -13.50 1.67 12.77
N LYS A 126 -13.21 1.26 14.01
CA LYS A 126 -14.23 0.87 15.00
C LYS A 126 -14.56 1.98 15.99
N THR A 127 -13.58 2.85 16.25
CA THR A 127 -13.75 4.02 17.10
C THR A 127 -13.62 5.26 16.24
N ALA A 128 -14.61 6.14 16.30
CA ALA A 128 -14.56 7.51 15.78
C ALA A 128 -15.42 8.38 16.69
N THR A 129 -14.80 9.22 17.51
CA THR A 129 -15.47 10.03 18.54
C THR A 129 -14.89 11.43 18.63
N GLY A 130 -15.63 12.35 19.26
CA GLY A 130 -15.17 13.71 19.59
C GLY A 130 -15.03 14.69 18.42
N ALA A 131 -15.36 14.27 17.19
CA ALA A 131 -15.41 15.10 15.99
C ALA A 131 -16.47 14.57 15.02
N THR A 132 -16.83 15.40 14.05
CA THR A 132 -17.55 14.98 12.84
C THR A 132 -16.54 14.58 11.78
N PHE A 133 -16.73 13.39 11.21
CA PHE A 133 -15.87 12.79 10.18
C PHE A 133 -16.68 12.67 8.90
N THR A 134 -16.45 13.56 7.93
CA THR A 134 -17.27 13.67 6.72
C THR A 134 -16.45 13.34 5.48
N PRO A 135 -16.76 12.25 4.76
CA PRO A 135 -16.20 12.01 3.45
C PRO A 135 -16.68 13.09 2.47
N GLN A 136 -15.74 13.70 1.75
CA GLN A 136 -16.02 14.66 0.69
C GLN A 136 -15.34 14.19 -0.59
N ARG A 137 -15.91 14.48 -1.77
CA ARG A 137 -15.28 14.08 -3.04
C ARG A 137 -13.88 14.67 -3.13
N ASN A 138 -12.93 13.84 -3.60
CA ASN A 138 -11.57 14.31 -3.79
C ASN A 138 -11.55 15.43 -4.86
N PRO A 139 -10.95 16.60 -4.57
CA PRO A 139 -10.94 17.72 -5.51
C PRO A 139 -10.01 17.51 -6.72
N ASP A 140 -9.21 16.45 -6.75
CA ASP A 140 -8.21 16.22 -7.79
C ASP A 140 -8.76 15.64 -9.11
N GLY A 141 -10.06 15.34 -9.16
CA GLY A 141 -10.72 14.81 -10.35
C GLY A 141 -10.46 13.33 -10.65
N ASN A 142 -9.65 12.63 -9.83
CA ASN A 142 -9.31 11.22 -10.04
C ASN A 142 -10.24 10.25 -9.27
N GLY A 143 -11.45 10.71 -8.93
CA GLY A 143 -12.40 9.95 -8.12
C GLY A 143 -11.99 9.76 -6.66
N GLY A 144 -12.82 9.06 -5.89
CA GLY A 144 -12.60 8.85 -4.45
C GLY A 144 -12.89 10.09 -3.60
N TYR A 145 -12.34 10.09 -2.40
CA TYR A 145 -12.72 10.99 -1.31
C TYR A 145 -11.51 11.60 -0.59
N ILE A 146 -11.80 12.59 0.24
CA ILE A 146 -11.00 13.06 1.37
C ILE A 146 -11.87 12.95 2.63
N LEU A 147 -11.26 12.81 3.80
CA LEU A 147 -11.97 12.87 5.07
C LEU A 147 -11.79 14.25 5.69
N ASN A 148 -12.88 15.00 5.74
CA ASN A 148 -12.95 16.21 6.55
C ASN A 148 -13.14 15.84 8.03
N ILE A 149 -12.35 16.45 8.90
CA ILE A 149 -12.42 16.26 10.35
C ILE A 149 -12.68 17.61 11.00
N ALA A 150 -13.88 17.77 11.55
CA ALA A 150 -14.31 18.96 12.27
C ALA A 150 -14.52 18.62 13.74
N ARG A 151 -13.73 19.23 14.64
CA ARG A 151 -13.80 18.95 16.08
C ARG A 151 -15.20 19.22 16.65
N THR A 152 -15.54 18.50 17.71
CA THR A 152 -16.61 18.90 18.63
C THR A 152 -16.00 19.74 19.76
N GLU A 153 -16.70 20.79 20.19
CA GLU A 153 -16.15 21.66 21.23
C GLU A 153 -15.98 20.96 22.58
N ASN A 154 -14.88 21.25 23.26
CA ASN A 154 -14.52 20.69 24.56
C ASN A 154 -14.38 19.15 24.58
N GLN A 155 -14.17 18.52 23.41
CA GLN A 155 -13.93 17.09 23.30
C GLN A 155 -12.58 16.82 22.63
N VAL A 156 -11.86 15.82 23.16
CA VAL A 156 -10.73 15.22 22.44
C VAL A 156 -11.32 14.26 21.41
N TRP A 157 -11.07 14.51 20.12
CA TRP A 157 -11.45 13.57 19.08
C TRP A 157 -10.45 12.45 18.94
N LYS A 158 -10.92 11.27 18.51
CA LYS A 158 -10.09 10.06 18.40
C LYS A 158 -10.63 9.13 17.33
N ILE A 159 -9.73 8.49 16.58
CA ILE A 159 -10.04 7.39 15.67
C ILE A 159 -9.13 6.19 15.94
N GLU A 160 -9.70 4.98 15.96
CA GLU A 160 -8.95 3.74 16.18
C GLU A 160 -9.31 2.61 15.23
N GLN A 161 -8.26 1.88 14.89
CA GLN A 161 -8.34 0.57 14.28
C GLN A 161 -7.22 -0.31 14.85
N PRO A 162 -7.45 -1.62 15.00
CA PRO A 162 -6.40 -2.54 15.40
C PRO A 162 -5.35 -2.69 14.29
N ILE A 163 -4.08 -2.72 14.69
CA ILE A 163 -2.96 -3.03 13.80
C ILE A 163 -2.46 -4.43 14.16
N SER A 164 -2.38 -5.32 13.17
CA SER A 164 -1.81 -6.65 13.35
C SER A 164 -0.29 -6.55 13.48
N VAL A 165 0.28 -7.12 14.55
CA VAL A 165 1.73 -7.25 14.78
C VAL A 165 2.51 -5.98 14.42
N PRO A 166 2.26 -4.84 15.09
CA PRO A 166 2.91 -3.56 14.81
C PRO A 166 4.43 -3.58 15.02
N ILE A 167 4.96 -4.55 15.77
CA ILE A 167 6.39 -4.68 16.02
C ILE A 167 7.21 -5.01 14.77
N ASP A 168 6.58 -5.55 13.74
CA ASP A 168 7.23 -5.87 12.47
C ASP A 168 7.77 -4.62 11.75
N LEU A 169 7.26 -3.42 12.07
CA LEU A 169 7.86 -2.15 11.65
C LEU A 169 9.33 -2.03 12.07
N LEU A 170 9.69 -2.55 13.24
CA LEU A 170 11.09 -2.53 13.70
C LEU A 170 11.87 -3.68 13.07
N LYS A 171 11.27 -4.86 12.93
CA LYS A 171 11.96 -6.06 12.43
C LYS A 171 12.28 -5.97 10.94
N TYR A 172 11.28 -5.64 10.15
CA TYR A 172 11.31 -5.71 8.69
C TYR A 172 11.20 -4.34 8.03
N GLY A 173 10.65 -3.37 8.75
CA GLY A 173 10.49 -2.01 8.25
C GLY A 173 9.09 -1.74 7.75
N GLY A 174 8.95 -0.62 7.07
CA GLY A 174 7.66 -0.14 6.63
C GLY A 174 7.63 1.37 6.48
N ARG A 175 6.43 1.87 6.24
CA ARG A 175 6.18 3.29 6.05
C ARG A 175 4.91 3.69 6.78
N LEU A 176 4.94 4.86 7.37
CA LEU A 176 3.72 5.59 7.66
C LEU A 176 3.62 6.74 6.68
N SER A 177 2.45 6.96 6.10
CA SER A 177 2.16 8.08 5.22
C SER A 177 0.91 8.82 5.66
N CYS A 178 0.95 10.14 5.54
CA CYS A 178 -0.20 11.00 5.73
C CYS A 178 -0.16 12.14 4.71
N LYS A 179 -1.30 12.42 4.10
CA LYS A 179 -1.51 13.62 3.28
C LYS A 179 -2.68 14.40 3.85
N PHE A 180 -2.41 15.63 4.28
CA PHE A 180 -3.35 16.45 5.03
C PHE A 180 -3.29 17.91 4.58
N ARG A 181 -4.33 18.68 4.91
CA ARG A 181 -4.30 20.15 4.88
C ARG A 181 -5.04 20.71 6.08
N LEU A 182 -4.56 21.83 6.60
CA LEU A 182 -5.19 22.54 7.71
C LEU A 182 -6.13 23.64 7.19
N LYS A 183 -7.22 23.92 7.90
CA LYS A 183 -8.17 24.99 7.56
C LYS A 183 -8.13 26.10 8.59
N GLY A 184 -8.41 27.32 8.13
CA GLY A 184 -8.50 28.51 8.97
C GLY A 184 -7.22 29.35 8.95
N THR A 185 -6.97 30.07 10.05
CA THR A 185 -5.85 31.02 10.19
C THR A 185 -4.89 30.54 11.27
N ILE A 186 -3.62 30.90 11.16
CA ILE A 186 -2.60 30.44 12.09
C ILE A 186 -2.83 30.97 13.51
N THR A 187 -2.72 30.08 14.49
CA THR A 187 -2.68 30.38 15.91
C THR A 187 -1.48 29.70 16.53
N ALA A 188 -0.60 30.46 17.19
CA ALA A 188 0.61 29.88 17.76
C ALA A 188 0.30 28.77 18.78
N ASN A 189 1.02 27.66 18.67
CA ASN A 189 0.91 26.47 19.51
C ASN A 189 -0.44 25.71 19.41
N GLN A 190 -1.24 25.98 18.38
CA GLN A 190 -2.47 25.23 18.15
C GLN A 190 -2.13 23.86 17.52
N PHE A 191 -2.70 22.80 18.09
CA PHE A 191 -2.57 21.42 17.60
C PHE A 191 -3.46 21.18 16.38
N ALA A 192 -2.98 20.32 15.48
CA ALA A 192 -3.77 19.73 14.41
C ALA A 192 -4.19 18.31 14.80
N PHE A 193 -3.23 17.37 14.80
CA PHE A 193 -3.48 15.96 15.14
C PHE A 193 -2.21 15.27 15.64
N GLY A 194 -2.41 14.17 16.38
CA GLY A 194 -1.35 13.27 16.84
C GLY A 194 -1.53 11.86 16.27
N PHE A 195 -0.42 11.17 16.04
CA PHE A 195 -0.40 9.74 15.71
C PHE A 195 0.40 9.00 16.78
N TYR A 196 -0.24 7.97 17.33
CA TYR A 196 0.38 7.12 18.33
C TYR A 196 0.09 5.66 17.98
N LEU A 197 1.15 4.85 18.01
CA LEU A 197 1.08 3.40 17.85
C LEU A 197 1.92 2.76 18.97
N GLY A 198 1.24 2.15 19.93
CA GLY A 198 1.85 1.45 21.05
C GLY A 198 2.06 -0.04 20.79
N VAL A 199 3.10 -0.60 21.40
CA VAL A 199 3.40 -2.03 21.45
C VAL A 199 3.71 -2.44 22.89
N ARG A 200 3.49 -3.72 23.22
CA ARG A 200 3.87 -4.25 24.53
C ARG A 200 5.37 -4.50 24.56
N ARG A 201 6.05 -4.15 25.66
CA ARG A 201 7.51 -4.35 25.75
C ARG A 201 8.00 -5.78 25.57
N PRO A 202 7.30 -6.82 26.08
CA PRO A 202 7.71 -8.21 25.85
C PRO A 202 7.73 -8.62 24.37
N GLU A 203 7.10 -7.86 23.48
CA GLU A 203 7.09 -8.12 22.04
C GLU A 203 8.32 -7.53 21.32
N LEU A 204 9.06 -6.61 21.96
CA LEU A 204 10.24 -5.98 21.38
C LEU A 204 11.30 -7.04 21.02
N PRO A 205 11.96 -6.93 19.85
CA PRO A 205 13.07 -7.80 19.50
C PRO A 205 14.20 -7.73 20.54
N ALA A 206 14.95 -8.82 20.69
CA ALA A 206 16.06 -8.86 21.64
C ALA A 206 17.06 -7.72 21.36
N GLY A 207 17.47 -7.02 22.42
CA GLY A 207 18.39 -5.88 22.34
C GLY A 207 17.76 -4.55 21.91
N VAL A 208 16.48 -4.53 21.51
CA VAL A 208 15.77 -3.29 21.16
C VAL A 208 15.30 -2.58 22.42
N THR A 209 15.66 -1.30 22.54
CA THR A 209 15.22 -0.45 23.65
C THR A 209 14.60 0.85 23.12
N ILE A 210 13.40 1.17 23.60
CA ILE A 210 12.75 2.47 23.45
C ILE A 210 12.50 2.99 24.87
N GLY A 211 12.75 4.27 25.17
CA GLY A 211 12.69 4.82 26.53
C GLY A 211 11.31 4.70 27.23
N GLY A 212 11.15 5.26 28.44
CA GLY A 212 9.86 5.33 29.16
C GLY A 212 9.50 4.11 30.06
N PRO A 213 8.28 4.06 30.63
CA PRO A 213 7.88 3.08 31.68
C PRO A 213 7.78 1.63 31.18
N ALA A 214 7.72 0.67 32.11
CA ALA A 214 7.99 -0.76 31.88
C ALA A 214 7.00 -1.57 31.03
N ASP A 215 5.77 -1.10 30.78
CA ASP A 215 4.74 -1.96 30.19
C ASP A 215 4.57 -1.78 28.67
N PHE A 216 4.78 -0.56 28.18
CA PHE A 216 4.54 -0.20 26.77
C PHE A 216 5.70 0.62 26.18
N ALA A 217 5.84 0.51 24.86
CA ALA A 217 6.70 1.34 24.03
C ALA A 217 5.90 1.86 22.83
N ASN A 218 6.18 3.08 22.37
CA ASN A 218 5.62 3.56 21.11
C ASN A 218 6.57 3.26 19.95
N VAL A 219 6.02 2.65 18.90
CA VAL A 219 6.67 2.60 17.59
C VAL A 219 6.30 3.81 16.72
N ALA A 220 5.37 4.64 17.20
CA ALA A 220 5.11 5.96 16.65
C ALA A 220 4.51 6.86 17.73
N ALA A 221 5.01 8.10 17.82
CA ALA A 221 4.54 9.09 18.78
C ALA A 221 4.89 10.51 18.29
N PHE A 222 4.10 11.03 17.36
CA PHE A 222 4.35 12.33 16.75
C PHE A 222 3.06 13.09 16.54
N PHE A 223 3.17 14.40 16.41
CA PHE A 223 2.04 15.28 16.20
C PHE A 223 2.40 16.47 15.32
N VAL A 224 1.37 17.04 14.71
CA VAL A 224 1.44 18.28 13.96
C VAL A 224 0.83 19.39 14.80
N GLN A 225 1.55 20.50 14.92
CA GLN A 225 1.08 21.73 15.55
C GLN A 225 1.57 22.94 14.75
N THR A 226 1.17 24.14 15.14
CA THR A 226 1.66 25.38 14.53
C THR A 226 2.58 26.12 15.48
N GLY A 227 3.64 26.72 14.93
CA GLY A 227 4.46 27.73 15.60
C GLY A 227 3.86 29.12 15.41
N ALA A 228 4.69 30.17 15.58
CA ALA A 228 4.26 31.54 15.34
C ALA A 228 3.95 31.83 13.86
N THR A 229 4.62 31.13 12.94
CA THR A 229 4.54 31.37 11.48
C THR A 229 4.42 30.10 10.65
N ASN A 230 4.71 28.92 11.21
CA ASN A 230 4.92 27.69 10.46
C ASN A 230 4.06 26.52 10.97
N ILE A 231 3.90 25.49 10.13
CA ILE A 231 3.38 24.19 10.54
C ILE A 231 4.58 23.29 10.92
N LEU A 232 4.51 22.68 12.09
CA LEU A 232 5.62 21.97 12.75
C LEU A 232 5.31 20.48 12.86
N LEU A 233 6.32 19.66 12.57
CA LEU A 233 6.33 18.24 12.94
C LEU A 233 7.05 18.07 14.28
N MET A 234 6.39 17.42 15.23
CA MET A 234 6.90 17.22 16.59
C MET A 234 6.88 15.75 16.97
N GLN A 235 7.88 15.32 17.75
CA GLN A 235 7.88 14.04 18.45
C GLN A 235 7.36 14.25 19.87
N HIS A 236 6.43 13.39 20.29
CA HIS A 236 5.96 13.34 21.67
C HIS A 236 6.84 12.40 22.48
N GLY A 237 7.57 12.96 23.43
CA GLY A 237 8.41 12.22 24.36
C GLY A 237 8.28 12.75 25.78
N LYS A 238 9.28 12.52 26.62
CA LYS A 238 9.38 13.20 27.91
C LYS A 238 9.41 14.72 27.72
N ASP A 239 10.22 15.15 26.76
CA ASP A 239 10.28 16.51 26.26
C ASP A 239 9.93 16.47 24.77
N ASN A 240 8.97 17.28 24.36
CA ASN A 240 8.57 17.33 22.96
C ASN A 240 9.69 17.90 22.10
N THR A 241 10.04 17.19 21.02
CA THR A 241 11.17 17.57 20.16
C THR A 241 10.66 17.94 18.77
N ARG A 242 11.14 19.05 18.20
CA ARG A 242 10.83 19.41 16.80
C ARG A 242 11.62 18.51 15.86
N LEU A 243 10.93 17.84 14.96
CA LEU A 243 11.53 16.98 13.93
C LEU A 243 11.69 17.69 12.59
N GLY A 244 10.88 18.72 12.33
CA GLY A 244 10.91 19.47 11.08
C GLY A 244 9.80 20.51 10.97
N ASP A 245 9.60 20.98 9.75
CA ASP A 245 8.71 22.09 9.40
C ASP A 245 8.14 21.86 8.00
N PHE A 246 6.85 22.16 7.81
CA PHE A 246 6.17 22.06 6.51
C PHE A 246 6.18 23.39 5.74
N GLY A 247 6.91 24.40 6.21
CA GLY A 247 6.92 25.75 5.67
C GLY A 247 6.05 26.72 6.46
N ALA A 248 5.87 27.92 5.89
CA ALA A 248 4.94 28.91 6.43
C ALA A 248 3.53 28.32 6.48
N PHE A 249 2.70 28.75 7.43
CA PHE A 249 1.33 28.26 7.50
C PHE A 249 0.57 28.62 6.21
N ASP A 250 -0.05 27.60 5.63
CA ASP A 250 -1.00 27.73 4.54
C ASP A 250 -2.13 26.69 4.70
N ASN A 251 -3.09 26.73 3.77
CA ASN A 251 -4.23 25.81 3.72
C ASN A 251 -4.08 24.79 2.57
N GLY A 252 -2.87 24.66 2.04
CA GLY A 252 -2.47 23.74 0.99
C GLY A 252 -2.26 22.31 1.50
N TRP A 253 -2.07 21.39 0.56
CA TRP A 253 -1.81 19.99 0.87
C TRP A 253 -0.35 19.79 1.23
N HIS A 254 -0.14 19.14 2.38
CA HIS A 254 1.15 18.66 2.83
C HIS A 254 1.20 17.14 2.87
N THR A 255 2.41 16.59 2.74
CA THR A 255 2.69 15.15 2.84
C THR A 255 3.73 14.89 3.91
N LEU A 256 3.48 13.85 4.69
CA LEU A 256 4.36 13.35 5.74
C LEU A 256 4.54 11.85 5.53
N GLU A 257 5.80 11.42 5.50
CA GLU A 257 6.13 10.00 5.65
C GLU A 257 7.10 9.78 6.81
N PHE A 258 7.01 8.61 7.44
CA PHE A 258 8.09 8.06 8.25
C PHE A 258 8.55 6.74 7.66
N ILE A 259 9.85 6.65 7.37
CA ILE A 259 10.49 5.45 6.84
C ILE A 259 11.09 4.66 8.00
N TYR A 260 10.61 3.44 8.18
CA TYR A 260 11.13 2.45 9.12
C TYR A 260 12.09 1.53 8.35
N GLN A 261 13.35 1.49 8.78
CA GLN A 261 14.41 0.78 8.04
C GLN A 261 14.38 -0.74 8.24
N GLY A 262 13.66 -1.25 9.24
CA GLY A 262 13.76 -2.65 9.65
C GLY A 262 15.08 -2.94 10.38
N GLY A 263 15.44 -4.23 10.46
CA GLY A 263 16.69 -4.67 11.08
C GLY A 263 16.77 -4.38 12.59
N ASN A 264 15.61 -4.34 13.26
CA ASN A 264 15.44 -3.98 14.67
C ASN A 264 15.85 -2.54 15.00
N SER A 265 15.94 -1.65 14.00
CA SER A 265 16.28 -0.24 14.21
C SER A 265 15.14 0.53 14.86
N VAL A 266 15.44 1.29 15.92
CA VAL A 266 14.55 2.31 16.50
C VAL A 266 14.73 3.69 15.86
N ARG A 267 15.65 3.81 14.90
CA ARG A 267 15.93 5.04 14.16
C ARG A 267 15.08 5.10 12.91
N ILE A 268 14.25 6.13 12.80
CA ILE A 268 13.33 6.36 11.68
C ILE A 268 13.64 7.67 10.98
N THR A 269 13.21 7.81 9.72
CA THR A 269 13.46 9.02 8.93
C THR A 269 12.15 9.69 8.52
N PRO A 270 11.95 10.98 8.84
CA PRO A 270 10.82 11.73 8.33
C PRO A 270 11.06 12.16 6.88
N VAL A 271 10.00 12.22 6.09
CA VAL A 271 9.96 12.88 4.78
C VAL A 271 8.82 13.89 4.84
N ILE A 272 9.15 15.16 4.66
CA ILE A 272 8.19 16.28 4.76
C ILE A 272 8.13 16.92 3.38
N ASP A 273 6.96 16.90 2.76
CA ASP A 273 6.74 17.44 1.41
C ASP A 273 7.76 16.91 0.39
N GLY A 274 7.95 15.59 0.40
CA GLY A 274 8.91 14.87 -0.45
C GLY A 274 10.38 15.08 -0.05
N THR A 275 10.67 15.94 0.91
CA THR A 275 12.04 16.24 1.37
C THR A 275 12.42 15.38 2.56
N LYS A 276 13.46 14.56 2.40
CA LYS A 276 13.98 13.70 3.47
C LYS A 276 14.61 14.54 4.59
N GLY A 277 14.09 14.39 5.80
CA GLY A 277 14.59 15.06 6.99
C GLY A 277 15.70 14.29 7.70
N THR A 278 16.10 14.80 8.87
CA THR A 278 17.15 14.17 9.70
C THR A 278 16.57 12.94 10.42
N PRO A 279 17.23 11.76 10.32
CA PRO A 279 16.80 10.57 11.07
C PRO A 279 16.90 10.79 12.59
N PHE A 280 15.95 10.24 13.34
CA PHE A 280 15.86 10.37 14.79
C PHE A 280 15.43 9.04 15.43
N ASP A 281 15.68 8.89 16.73
CA ASP A 281 15.31 7.68 17.46
C ASP A 281 13.91 7.80 18.07
N LEU A 282 13.16 6.70 18.05
CA LEU A 282 11.84 6.63 18.67
C LEU A 282 11.91 6.94 20.16
N GLN A 283 10.90 7.67 20.62
CA GLN A 283 10.68 8.02 22.03
C GLN A 283 9.32 7.52 22.45
N ASN A 284 9.20 7.24 23.73
CA ASN A 284 7.98 6.73 24.33
C ASN A 284 7.18 7.88 24.96
N THR A 285 5.86 7.73 24.95
CA THR A 285 4.88 8.62 25.55
C THR A 285 3.77 7.77 26.18
N PRO A 286 3.03 8.25 27.19
CA PRO A 286 1.85 7.54 27.67
C PRO A 286 0.69 7.49 26.64
N ALA A 287 0.77 8.17 25.49
CA ALA A 287 -0.29 8.19 24.48
C ALA A 287 -0.29 6.97 23.52
N ASP A 288 -1.48 6.50 23.11
CA ASP A 288 -1.65 5.20 22.45
C ASP A 288 -2.49 5.19 21.14
N THR A 289 -3.07 6.31 20.69
CA THR A 289 -4.01 6.36 19.55
C THR A 289 -4.08 7.67 18.72
N ILE A 290 -4.48 7.67 17.43
CA ILE A 290 -4.70 8.93 16.68
C ILE A 290 -5.78 9.79 17.34
N ASN A 291 -5.43 11.03 17.67
CA ASN A 291 -6.33 11.92 18.37
C ASN A 291 -6.07 13.41 18.07
N GLY A 292 -7.03 14.24 18.49
CA GLY A 292 -6.92 15.70 18.51
C GLY A 292 -6.01 16.24 19.61
N ILE A 293 -5.37 15.38 20.40
CA ILE A 293 -4.43 15.68 21.49
C ILE A 293 -5.06 16.38 22.70
N THR A 294 -5.97 17.32 22.48
CA THR A 294 -6.53 18.20 23.51
C THR A 294 -8.02 18.43 23.27
N SER A 295 -8.74 18.75 24.35
CA SER A 295 -10.12 19.23 24.29
C SER A 295 -10.20 20.73 23.94
N ALA A 296 -9.06 21.42 23.96
CA ALA A 296 -8.94 22.79 23.48
C ALA A 296 -9.13 22.87 21.95
N GLN A 297 -9.16 24.09 21.42
CA GLN A 297 -9.32 24.32 19.99
C GLN A 297 -8.18 23.69 19.19
N THR A 298 -8.56 22.89 18.20
CA THR A 298 -7.69 22.29 17.17
C THR A 298 -8.16 22.71 15.79
N TYR A 299 -7.27 22.60 14.80
CA TYR A 299 -7.62 22.92 13.42
C TYR A 299 -8.68 21.95 12.88
N GLU A 300 -9.67 22.48 12.15
CA GLU A 300 -10.38 21.66 11.16
C GLU A 300 -9.37 21.30 10.05
N MET A 301 -9.48 20.10 9.52
CA MET A 301 -8.53 19.60 8.53
C MET A 301 -9.19 18.64 7.56
N ASP A 302 -8.53 18.45 6.42
CA ASP A 302 -8.86 17.37 5.49
C ASP A 302 -7.69 16.40 5.41
N ILE A 303 -8.00 15.10 5.37
CA ILE A 303 -7.03 14.01 5.21
C ILE A 303 -7.37 13.26 3.93
N GLU A 304 -6.43 13.16 2.98
CA GLU A 304 -6.59 12.31 1.80
C GLU A 304 -6.21 10.86 2.12
N ASN A 305 -5.11 10.68 2.85
CA ASN A 305 -4.70 9.39 3.37
C ASN A 305 -4.04 9.55 4.74
N PHE A 306 -4.20 8.52 5.52
CA PHE A 306 -3.42 8.22 6.70
C PHE A 306 -3.25 6.69 6.70
N SER A 307 -2.07 6.18 6.34
CA SER A 307 -1.84 4.74 6.25
C SER A 307 -0.49 4.33 6.80
N ILE A 308 -0.43 3.08 7.22
CA ILE A 308 0.76 2.40 7.64
C ILE A 308 0.92 1.13 6.80
N GLN A 309 2.08 1.01 6.17
CA GLN A 309 2.55 -0.17 5.47
C GLN A 309 3.59 -0.86 6.36
N ILE A 310 3.35 -2.12 6.70
CA ILE A 310 4.22 -2.93 7.55
C ILE A 310 4.75 -4.07 6.68
N TYR A 311 6.07 -4.16 6.56
CA TYR A 311 6.70 -5.27 5.86
C TYR A 311 6.67 -6.49 6.78
N ARG A 312 6.35 -7.66 6.23
CA ARG A 312 6.19 -8.91 7.00
C ARG A 312 7.36 -9.88 6.86
N ASP A 313 8.27 -9.55 5.96
CA ASP A 313 9.49 -10.27 5.67
C ASP A 313 10.61 -9.27 5.34
N ASP A 314 11.83 -9.77 5.15
CA ASP A 314 12.99 -8.99 4.74
C ASP A 314 13.11 -8.85 3.21
N GLY A 315 12.07 -9.20 2.46
CA GLY A 315 12.08 -9.23 1.01
C GLY A 315 12.91 -10.36 0.39
N SER A 316 13.23 -11.42 1.13
CA SER A 316 13.89 -12.62 0.60
C SER A 316 12.91 -13.51 -0.17
N ILE A 317 13.13 -13.66 -1.47
CA ILE A 317 12.31 -14.44 -2.39
C ILE A 317 13.14 -15.57 -2.99
N MET A 318 12.80 -16.81 -2.63
CA MET A 318 13.32 -18.01 -3.29
C MET A 318 12.41 -18.36 -4.47
N LEU A 319 12.97 -18.39 -5.68
CA LEU A 319 12.19 -18.80 -6.86
C LEU A 319 11.94 -20.31 -6.85
N SER A 320 10.90 -20.75 -7.55
CA SER A 320 10.55 -22.17 -7.66
C SER A 320 11.61 -22.95 -8.44
N ASN A 321 11.72 -24.24 -8.15
CA ASN A 321 12.51 -25.18 -8.96
C ASN A 321 11.80 -25.59 -10.27
N ASP A 322 10.58 -25.09 -10.51
CA ASP A 322 9.81 -25.40 -11.71
C ASP A 322 10.42 -24.76 -12.97
N ASP A 323 10.40 -25.48 -14.10
CA ASP A 323 10.89 -25.00 -15.39
C ASP A 323 9.97 -23.95 -16.05
N VAL A 324 9.89 -22.77 -15.43
CA VAL A 324 9.00 -21.67 -15.79
C VAL A 324 9.68 -20.31 -15.62
N SER A 325 9.18 -19.30 -16.34
CA SER A 325 9.63 -17.92 -16.13
C SER A 325 9.11 -17.38 -14.80
N SER A 326 9.82 -16.41 -14.23
CA SER A 326 9.45 -15.74 -12.98
C SER A 326 9.32 -14.23 -13.17
N TYR A 327 8.36 -13.65 -12.46
CA TYR A 327 8.18 -12.22 -12.32
C TYR A 327 8.22 -11.87 -10.83
N VAL A 328 9.14 -10.99 -10.45
CA VAL A 328 9.34 -10.57 -9.06
C VAL A 328 9.09 -9.08 -8.97
N TYR A 329 8.13 -8.68 -8.15
CA TYR A 329 7.78 -7.29 -7.94
C TYR A 329 8.12 -6.85 -6.52
N PHE A 330 9.01 -5.87 -6.39
CA PHE A 330 9.24 -5.17 -5.13
C PHE A 330 8.41 -3.86 -5.12
N PRO A 331 7.54 -3.66 -4.12
CA PRO A 331 6.73 -2.45 -4.02
C PRO A 331 7.57 -1.18 -3.96
N VAL A 332 7.04 -0.10 -4.54
CA VAL A 332 7.66 1.23 -4.44
C VAL A 332 7.89 1.59 -2.98
N GLY A 333 9.10 2.04 -2.66
CA GLY A 333 9.47 2.46 -1.32
C GLY A 333 9.83 1.32 -0.35
N TYR A 334 9.81 0.05 -0.79
CA TYR A 334 10.27 -1.08 0.02
C TYR A 334 11.77 -0.95 0.39
N ASN A 335 12.25 -1.74 1.37
CA ASN A 335 13.61 -1.64 1.95
C ASN A 335 14.66 -2.51 1.22
N GLY A 336 14.52 -2.69 -0.08
CA GLY A 336 15.34 -3.63 -0.84
C GLY A 336 14.93 -5.08 -0.59
N GLY A 337 15.76 -6.02 -0.99
CA GLY A 337 15.47 -7.43 -0.79
C GLY A 337 16.40 -8.32 -1.58
N LYS A 338 16.04 -9.59 -1.68
CA LYS A 338 16.90 -10.63 -2.26
C LYS A 338 16.07 -11.57 -3.11
N VAL A 339 16.54 -11.86 -4.32
CA VAL A 339 15.98 -12.88 -5.20
C VAL A 339 16.99 -14.00 -5.35
N VAL A 340 16.60 -15.21 -4.94
CA VAL A 340 17.45 -16.40 -5.05
C VAL A 340 17.09 -17.19 -6.30
N ILE A 341 18.07 -17.34 -7.20
CA ILE A 341 17.98 -18.15 -8.41
C ILE A 341 18.21 -19.61 -8.04
N PRO A 342 17.30 -20.54 -8.39
CA PRO A 342 17.35 -21.93 -7.93
C PRO A 342 18.49 -22.70 -8.60
N ASP A 343 18.97 -23.77 -7.94
CA ASP A 343 19.95 -24.71 -8.52
C ASP A 343 19.28 -25.76 -9.44
N ALA A 344 17.95 -25.75 -9.54
CA ALA A 344 17.25 -26.58 -10.50
C ALA A 344 17.55 -26.12 -11.94
N PRO A 345 17.76 -27.06 -12.88
CA PRO A 345 17.97 -26.70 -14.28
C PRO A 345 16.68 -26.12 -14.89
N ILE A 346 16.78 -24.94 -15.50
CA ILE A 346 15.69 -24.24 -16.17
C ILE A 346 15.99 -24.14 -17.67
N THR A 347 14.99 -24.38 -18.53
CA THR A 347 15.17 -24.38 -19.99
C THR A 347 15.62 -23.02 -20.51
N ALA A 348 16.49 -23.03 -21.54
CA ALA A 348 16.96 -21.82 -22.20
C ALA A 348 15.85 -20.95 -22.78
N GLY A 349 16.02 -19.63 -22.64
CA GLY A 349 15.04 -18.61 -23.02
C GLY A 349 14.01 -18.27 -21.95
N LYS A 350 13.94 -19.01 -20.83
CA LYS A 350 13.13 -18.60 -19.67
C LYS A 350 13.72 -17.36 -19.02
N THR A 351 12.85 -16.58 -18.38
CA THR A 351 13.23 -15.27 -17.84
C THR A 351 12.91 -15.12 -16.37
N VAL A 352 13.73 -14.33 -15.68
CA VAL A 352 13.40 -13.77 -14.36
C VAL A 352 13.34 -12.26 -14.52
N LYS A 353 12.13 -11.70 -14.51
CA LYS A 353 11.92 -10.25 -14.56
C LYS A 353 11.78 -9.72 -13.13
N ILE A 354 12.70 -8.86 -12.72
CA ILE A 354 12.70 -8.22 -11.41
C ILE A 354 12.30 -6.76 -11.62
N VAL A 355 11.24 -6.33 -10.95
CA VAL A 355 10.76 -4.95 -10.97
C VAL A 355 11.06 -4.32 -9.62
N ALA A 356 11.98 -3.35 -9.63
CA ALA A 356 12.48 -2.66 -8.45
C ALA A 356 12.43 -1.14 -8.72
N ASN A 357 11.24 -0.56 -8.61
CA ASN A 357 11.02 0.86 -8.88
C ASN A 357 11.11 1.65 -7.57
N ASN A 358 12.28 2.20 -7.25
CA ASN A 358 12.54 2.88 -5.98
C ASN A 358 12.25 2.01 -4.75
N ALA A 359 12.45 0.70 -4.89
CA ALA A 359 12.17 -0.29 -3.85
C ALA A 359 13.41 -0.63 -3.01
N GLY A 360 14.45 0.21 -3.06
CA GLY A 360 15.76 -0.06 -2.45
C GLY A 360 16.63 -0.99 -3.31
N ARG A 361 17.77 -1.40 -2.75
CA ARG A 361 18.74 -2.27 -3.43
C ARG A 361 18.26 -3.73 -3.36
N ILE A 362 18.17 -4.38 -4.51
CA ILE A 362 17.85 -5.81 -4.63
C ILE A 362 19.13 -6.58 -4.90
N SER A 363 19.39 -7.64 -4.12
CA SER A 363 20.40 -8.64 -4.45
C SER A 363 19.79 -9.77 -5.27
N VAL A 364 20.54 -10.25 -6.25
CA VAL A 364 20.22 -11.45 -7.03
C VAL A 364 21.30 -12.47 -6.74
N GLU A 365 20.92 -13.57 -6.11
CA GLU A 365 21.82 -14.52 -5.49
C GLU A 365 21.65 -15.91 -6.10
N PRO A 366 22.73 -16.54 -6.57
CA PRO A 366 22.76 -17.98 -6.82
C PRO A 366 22.37 -18.78 -5.56
N ALA A 367 21.53 -19.80 -5.69
CA ALA A 367 21.28 -20.74 -4.59
C ALA A 367 22.51 -21.58 -4.22
N SER A 368 23.46 -21.73 -5.15
CA SER A 368 24.71 -22.47 -4.97
C SER A 368 25.78 -22.01 -5.98
N ASP A 369 27.00 -22.51 -5.82
CA ASP A 369 28.13 -22.23 -6.73
C ASP A 369 27.94 -22.81 -8.14
N ASN A 370 26.91 -23.62 -8.37
CA ASN A 370 26.58 -24.20 -9.68
C ASN A 370 25.74 -23.25 -10.55
N VAL A 371 25.18 -22.20 -9.96
CA VAL A 371 24.31 -21.25 -10.66
C VAL A 371 25.11 -19.99 -10.97
N LEU A 372 25.14 -19.61 -12.25
CA LEU A 372 25.93 -18.47 -12.71
C LEU A 372 25.00 -17.31 -13.06
N VAL A 373 25.22 -16.15 -12.46
CA VAL A 373 24.60 -14.88 -12.87
C VAL A 373 25.69 -14.03 -13.52
N ASN A 374 25.49 -13.65 -14.77
CA ASN A 374 26.50 -12.95 -15.59
C ASN A 374 27.87 -13.66 -15.60
N GLY A 375 27.84 -14.99 -15.68
CA GLY A 375 29.03 -15.84 -15.74
C GLY A 375 29.77 -16.05 -14.42
N ARG A 376 29.19 -15.64 -13.27
CA ARG A 376 29.81 -15.81 -11.95
C ARG A 376 28.84 -16.44 -10.93
N PRO A 377 29.33 -17.30 -10.03
CA PRO A 377 28.56 -17.80 -8.89
C PRO A 377 28.58 -16.78 -7.76
N SER A 378 28.18 -15.54 -8.04
CA SER A 378 28.25 -14.46 -7.07
C SER A 378 27.03 -13.56 -7.15
N THR A 379 26.65 -13.03 -5.98
CA THR A 379 25.60 -12.02 -5.85
C THR A 379 25.83 -10.84 -6.78
N THR A 380 24.79 -10.46 -7.52
CA THR A 380 24.72 -9.19 -8.25
C THR A 380 23.69 -8.29 -7.56
N THR A 381 23.89 -6.96 -7.58
CA THR A 381 22.92 -6.02 -6.99
C THR A 381 22.38 -5.05 -8.03
N THR A 382 21.12 -4.69 -7.91
CA THR A 382 20.45 -3.67 -8.73
C THR A 382 19.61 -2.75 -7.86
N ASP A 383 19.44 -1.50 -8.28
CA ASP A 383 18.46 -0.55 -7.75
C ASP A 383 17.39 -0.17 -8.78
N THR A 384 17.48 -0.74 -9.99
CA THR A 384 16.49 -0.63 -11.06
C THR A 384 15.91 -1.99 -11.44
N SER A 385 14.81 -1.97 -12.19
CA SER A 385 14.25 -3.17 -12.81
C SER A 385 15.27 -3.84 -13.75
N LEU A 386 15.33 -5.18 -13.73
CA LEU A 386 16.22 -5.97 -14.60
C LEU A 386 15.51 -7.23 -15.10
N THR A 387 15.99 -7.78 -16.22
CA THR A 387 15.57 -9.11 -16.70
C THR A 387 16.79 -10.01 -16.82
N LEU A 388 16.74 -11.19 -16.21
CA LEU A 388 17.67 -12.27 -16.47
C LEU A 388 17.06 -13.22 -17.49
N VAL A 389 17.88 -13.71 -18.42
CA VAL A 389 17.53 -14.74 -19.39
C VAL A 389 18.41 -15.95 -19.15
N GLN A 390 17.80 -17.14 -19.08
CA GLN A 390 18.54 -18.39 -19.03
C GLN A 390 19.17 -18.65 -20.40
N THR A 391 20.50 -18.81 -20.47
CA THR A 391 21.24 -19.04 -21.71
C THR A 391 22.09 -20.31 -21.71
N GLY A 392 22.35 -20.91 -20.55
CA GLY A 392 23.20 -22.08 -20.43
C GLY A 392 22.50 -23.37 -20.84
N SER A 393 23.16 -24.23 -21.62
CA SER A 393 22.66 -25.57 -21.94
C SER A 393 22.51 -26.47 -20.71
N ASP A 394 23.17 -26.12 -19.60
CA ASP A 394 23.09 -26.77 -18.29
C ASP A 394 21.83 -26.38 -17.50
N GLY A 395 21.08 -25.39 -17.97
CA GLY A 395 19.92 -24.86 -17.28
C GLY A 395 20.24 -23.91 -16.11
N LYS A 396 21.51 -23.52 -15.91
CA LYS A 396 21.97 -22.84 -14.68
C LYS A 396 22.73 -21.53 -14.90
N THR A 397 22.98 -21.15 -16.16
CA THR A 397 23.60 -19.86 -16.49
C THR A 397 22.57 -18.82 -16.92
N TRP A 398 22.55 -17.69 -16.22
CA TRP A 398 21.65 -16.55 -16.40
C TRP A 398 22.43 -15.30 -16.76
N VAL A 399 21.92 -14.53 -17.72
CA VAL A 399 22.54 -13.28 -18.20
C VAL A 399 21.54 -12.14 -18.12
N THR A 400 21.98 -10.97 -17.65
CA THR A 400 21.18 -9.74 -17.67
C THR A 400 21.00 -9.26 -19.12
N ALA A 401 19.75 -9.07 -19.51
CA ALA A 401 19.34 -8.58 -20.83
C ALA A 401 19.03 -7.09 -20.86
#